data_AF-A0A7J0D2U2-F1
#
_entry.id   AF-A0A7J0D2U2-F1
#
_cell.length_a   1.000
_cell.length_b   1.000
_cell.length_c   1.000
_cell.angle_alpha   90.00
_cell.angle_beta   90.00
_cell.angle_gamma   90.00
#
_symmetry.space_group_name_H-M   'P 1'
#
loop_
_entity.id
_entity.type
_entity.pdbx_description
1 polymer ?
#
loop_
_entity_poly.entity_id
_entity_poly.type
_entity_poly.pdbx_seq_one_letter_code
_entity_poly.pdbx_strand_id
1 'polypeptide(L)'
;MNRSRLAPGAGIVTVPGGLPVLRTAEGEFLRIDTGGTDPGELVARLTPGEGVHPDPAELVRLVTAFEEAGHAVTEPRRPPLTGRTVHLLGDPLLTEPLSRFAAAEGAEVHPATADDVAGLAGRRDTAVVWCLDSPVPDGLWDTADRLPARHTAWLRCHREGAHTWIEPLASAPATSPPPTYAGADSRRPPPTANSPPTGPATAPPTPDRTPPNRPPP
;
A
#
# COMPACT_ATOMS: atom_id res chain seq x y z
N MET A 1 -27.57 -2.21 1.91
CA MET A 1 -26.14 -1.95 2.17
C MET A 1 -25.75 -2.62 3.50
N ASN A 2 -25.11 -3.78 3.44
CA ASN A 2 -24.52 -4.40 4.63
C ASN A 2 -23.31 -3.57 5.06
N ARG A 3 -23.24 -3.16 6.33
CA ARG A 3 -22.07 -2.46 6.87
C ARG A 3 -21.01 -3.51 7.27
N SER A 4 -19.74 -3.15 7.19
CA SER A 4 -18.63 -3.99 7.65
C SER A 4 -18.86 -4.44 9.09
N ARG A 5 -18.65 -5.73 9.36
CA ARG A 5 -18.76 -6.32 10.71
C ARG A 5 -17.41 -6.66 11.33
N LEU A 6 -16.31 -6.42 10.60
CA LEU A 6 -14.96 -6.68 11.09
C LEU A 6 -14.57 -5.68 12.18
N ALA A 7 -13.75 -6.14 13.13
CA ALA A 7 -13.13 -5.26 14.12
C ALA A 7 -12.22 -4.22 13.43
N PRO A 8 -12.07 -2.99 13.99
CA PRO A 8 -11.18 -1.99 13.43
C PRO A 8 -9.75 -2.53 13.27
N GLY A 9 -9.16 -2.34 12.08
CA GLY A 9 -7.82 -2.83 11.75
C GLY A 9 -7.79 -4.27 11.24
N ALA A 10 -8.87 -5.05 11.42
CA ALA A 10 -9.01 -6.36 10.81
C ALA A 10 -9.52 -6.25 9.37
N GLY A 11 -9.12 -7.19 8.51
CA GLY A 11 -9.47 -7.18 7.09
C GLY A 11 -9.44 -8.58 6.49
N ILE A 12 -10.25 -8.84 5.47
CA ILE A 12 -10.16 -10.08 4.70
C ILE A 12 -9.28 -9.83 3.47
N VAL A 13 -8.23 -10.63 3.33
CA VAL A 13 -7.33 -10.62 2.18
C VAL A 13 -7.69 -11.81 1.29
N THR A 14 -8.00 -11.53 0.03
CA THR A 14 -8.23 -12.55 -1.00
C THR A 14 -7.10 -12.49 -2.02
N VAL A 15 -6.64 -13.66 -2.44
CA VAL A 15 -5.64 -13.81 -3.51
C VAL A 15 -6.32 -14.60 -4.63
N PRO A 16 -6.19 -14.23 -5.92
CA PRO A 16 -6.76 -15.00 -7.00
C PRO A 16 -6.34 -16.48 -6.94
N GLY A 17 -7.32 -17.39 -6.90
CA GLY A 17 -7.09 -18.84 -6.76
C GLY A 17 -6.69 -19.31 -5.35
N GLY A 18 -6.59 -18.41 -4.38
CA GLY A 18 -6.31 -18.71 -2.98
C GLY A 18 -7.55 -18.63 -2.09
N LEU A 19 -7.50 -19.30 -0.93
CA LEU A 19 -8.52 -19.14 0.10
C LEU A 19 -8.39 -17.77 0.80
N PRO A 20 -9.49 -17.17 1.27
CA PRO A 20 -9.46 -15.93 2.03
C PRO A 20 -8.69 -16.10 3.34
N VAL A 21 -7.98 -15.04 3.73
CA VAL A 21 -7.18 -14.96 4.96
C VAL A 21 -7.66 -13.77 5.77
N LEU A 22 -7.84 -13.95 7.07
CA LEU A 22 -8.11 -12.87 8.00
C LEU A 22 -6.78 -12.21 8.39
N ARG A 23 -6.66 -10.91 8.14
CA ARG A 23 -5.70 -10.06 8.82
C ARG A 23 -6.33 -9.57 10.13
N THR A 24 -5.70 -9.81 11.27
CA THR A 24 -6.17 -9.29 12.57
C THR A 24 -5.87 -7.79 12.71
N ALA A 25 -6.44 -7.15 13.73
CA ALA A 25 -6.16 -5.74 14.02
C ALA A 25 -4.68 -5.48 14.34
N GLU A 26 -4.02 -6.49 14.89
CA GLU A 26 -2.60 -6.52 15.26
C GLU A 26 -1.69 -6.80 14.06
N GLY A 27 -2.26 -7.19 12.91
CA GLY A 27 -1.51 -7.46 11.67
C GLY A 27 -1.10 -8.91 11.47
N GLU A 28 -1.62 -9.85 12.27
CA GLU A 28 -1.40 -11.28 12.06
C GLU A 28 -2.29 -11.82 10.95
N PHE A 29 -1.87 -12.92 10.29
CA PHE A 29 -2.63 -13.56 9.22
C PHE A 29 -3.11 -14.94 9.65
N LEU A 30 -4.43 -15.11 9.70
CA LEU A 30 -5.10 -16.35 10.07
C LEU A 30 -5.81 -16.94 8.85
N ARG A 31 -5.55 -18.21 8.56
CA ARG A 31 -6.26 -18.93 7.48
C ARG A 31 -7.71 -19.13 7.90
N ILE A 32 -8.64 -18.76 7.01
CA ILE A 32 -10.06 -18.99 7.24
C ILE A 32 -10.39 -20.38 6.67
N ASP A 33 -10.72 -21.31 7.56
CA ASP A 33 -11.34 -22.56 7.15
C ASP A 33 -12.83 -22.31 6.93
N THR A 34 -13.23 -22.30 5.66
CA THR A 34 -14.62 -22.05 5.25
C THR A 34 -15.45 -23.33 5.22
N GLY A 35 -14.85 -24.51 5.43
CA GLY A 35 -15.56 -25.77 5.33
C GLY A 35 -16.21 -25.96 3.96
N GLY A 36 -17.53 -26.12 3.93
CA GLY A 36 -18.33 -26.22 2.70
C GLY A 36 -18.91 -24.88 2.23
N THR A 37 -18.69 -23.80 2.98
CA THR A 37 -19.26 -22.48 2.70
C THR A 37 -18.51 -21.79 1.57
N ASP A 38 -19.24 -21.12 0.68
CA ASP A 38 -18.62 -20.33 -0.38
C ASP A 38 -17.81 -19.15 0.20
N PRO A 39 -16.50 -19.04 -0.11
CA PRO A 39 -15.66 -17.95 0.38
C PRO A 39 -16.14 -16.54 -0.02
N GLY A 40 -16.79 -16.41 -1.18
CA GLY A 40 -17.31 -15.14 -1.67
C GLY A 40 -18.48 -14.62 -0.84
N GLU A 41 -19.35 -15.52 -0.38
CA GLU A 41 -20.47 -15.17 0.50
C GLU A 41 -20.00 -14.70 1.89
N LEU A 42 -19.03 -15.40 2.50
CA LEU A 42 -18.47 -14.99 3.78
C LEU A 42 -17.87 -13.58 3.70
N VAL A 43 -17.13 -13.30 2.62
CA VAL A 43 -16.59 -11.96 2.33
C VAL A 43 -17.71 -10.94 2.18
N ALA A 44 -18.77 -11.23 1.42
CA ALA A 44 -19.90 -10.33 1.21
C ALA A 44 -20.73 -10.05 2.49
N ARG A 45 -20.68 -10.94 3.48
CA ARG A 45 -21.39 -10.74 4.76
C ARG A 45 -20.57 -9.98 5.79
N LEU A 46 -19.25 -10.20 5.82
CA LEU A 46 -18.31 -9.53 6.74
C LEU A 46 -17.87 -8.16 6.24
N THR A 47 -17.84 -7.97 4.92
CA THR A 47 -17.48 -6.73 4.23
C THR A 47 -18.65 -6.22 3.40
N PRO A 48 -18.74 -4.93 3.07
CA PRO A 48 -19.81 -4.42 2.22
C PRO A 48 -19.73 -4.99 0.78
N GLY A 49 -20.62 -5.94 0.43
CA GLY A 49 -20.74 -6.51 -0.92
C GLY A 49 -22.10 -7.18 -1.18
N GLU A 50 -22.57 -7.12 -2.42
CA GLU A 50 -23.82 -7.75 -2.89
C GLU A 50 -23.55 -9.20 -3.33
N GLY A 51 -24.23 -10.19 -2.73
CA GLY A 51 -24.09 -11.61 -3.07
C GLY A 51 -25.24 -12.48 -2.55
N VAL A 52 -25.62 -13.48 -3.35
CA VAL A 52 -26.79 -14.38 -3.24
C VAL A 52 -26.55 -15.54 -2.25
N HIS A 53 -27.63 -15.99 -1.57
CA HIS A 53 -27.64 -16.92 -0.43
C HIS A 53 -27.60 -18.44 -0.76
N PRO A 54 -26.78 -19.22 -0.04
CA PRO A 54 -27.13 -20.58 0.44
C PRO A 54 -26.78 -20.81 1.96
N ASP A 55 -26.76 -22.08 2.43
CA ASP A 55 -27.03 -22.55 3.81
C ASP A 55 -26.75 -21.56 4.98
N PRO A 56 -27.81 -20.95 5.55
CA PRO A 56 -27.72 -19.99 6.65
C PRO A 56 -27.07 -20.53 7.92
N ALA A 57 -27.12 -21.85 8.16
CA ALA A 57 -26.68 -22.42 9.43
C ALA A 57 -25.16 -22.42 9.56
N GLU A 58 -24.43 -22.75 8.48
CA GLU A 58 -22.96 -22.77 8.50
C GLU A 58 -22.38 -21.35 8.51
N LEU A 59 -22.99 -20.45 7.75
CA LEU A 59 -22.63 -19.04 7.76
C LEU A 59 -22.83 -18.40 9.14
N VAL A 60 -23.93 -18.72 9.84
CA VAL A 60 -24.16 -18.25 11.21
C VAL A 60 -23.08 -18.78 12.16
N ARG A 61 -22.73 -20.07 12.07
CA ARG A 61 -21.64 -20.65 12.89
C ARG A 61 -20.31 -19.93 12.67
N LEU A 62 -19.93 -19.66 11.43
CA LEU A 62 -18.69 -18.95 11.10
C LEU A 62 -18.68 -17.52 11.64
N VAL A 63 -19.79 -16.78 11.48
CA VAL A 63 -19.91 -15.42 12.03
C VAL A 63 -19.82 -15.44 13.56
N THR A 64 -20.51 -16.37 14.23
CA THR A 64 -20.42 -16.52 15.68
C THR A 64 -18.99 -16.82 16.14
N ALA A 65 -18.25 -17.67 15.42
CA ALA A 65 -16.85 -17.94 15.74
C ALA A 65 -15.97 -16.68 15.63
N PHE A 66 -16.20 -15.82 14.64
CA PHE A 66 -15.51 -14.53 14.54
C PHE A 66 -15.88 -13.57 15.68
N GLU A 67 -17.15 -13.56 16.10
CA GLU A 67 -17.61 -12.74 17.23
C GLU A 67 -17.01 -13.24 18.57
N GLU A 68 -17.04 -14.55 18.81
CA GLU A 68 -16.44 -15.17 20.01
C GLU A 68 -14.93 -14.95 20.09
N ALA A 69 -14.25 -14.95 18.94
CA ALA A 69 -12.83 -14.63 18.85
C ALA A 69 -12.51 -13.12 18.90
N GLY A 70 -13.53 -12.25 18.97
CA GLY A 70 -13.35 -10.80 19.00
C GLY A 70 -12.92 -10.17 17.67
N HIS A 71 -13.03 -10.91 16.57
CA HIS A 71 -12.68 -10.46 15.22
C HIS A 71 -13.88 -9.85 14.46
N ALA A 72 -15.10 -10.06 14.96
CA ALA A 72 -16.32 -9.43 14.46
C ALA A 72 -17.15 -8.81 15.60
N VAL A 73 -17.93 -7.78 15.25
CA VAL A 73 -18.84 -7.10 16.19
C VAL A 73 -20.30 -7.48 15.94
N THR A 74 -21.06 -7.64 17.03
CA THR A 74 -22.46 -8.08 17.02
C THR A 74 -23.36 -7.10 16.27
N GLU A 75 -23.15 -5.79 16.47
CA GLU A 75 -23.92 -4.74 15.77
C GLU A 75 -23.08 -4.04 14.68
N PRO A 76 -23.70 -3.71 13.53
CA PRO A 76 -23.09 -2.88 12.50
C PRO A 76 -22.60 -1.53 13.06
N ARG A 77 -21.28 -1.36 13.19
CA ARG A 77 -20.68 -0.14 13.76
C ARG A 77 -20.90 1.07 12.83
N ARG A 78 -20.94 2.28 13.43
CA ARG A 78 -20.76 3.51 12.66
C ARG A 78 -19.38 3.47 11.99
N PRO A 79 -19.29 3.64 10.65
CA PRO A 79 -18.01 3.59 9.95
C PRO A 79 -17.02 4.62 10.54
N PRO A 80 -15.76 4.24 10.79
CA PRO A 80 -14.79 5.01 11.55
C PRO A 80 -14.43 6.35 10.90
N LEU A 81 -14.61 6.47 9.58
CA LEU A 81 -14.31 7.70 8.84
C LEU A 81 -15.57 8.56 8.57
N THR A 82 -16.71 8.23 9.19
CA THR A 82 -17.94 9.01 9.01
C THR A 82 -17.74 10.48 9.40
N GLY A 83 -17.97 11.39 8.46
CA GLY A 83 -17.77 12.84 8.64
C GLY A 83 -16.32 13.28 8.52
N ARG A 84 -15.43 12.42 7.99
CA ARG A 84 -14.04 12.74 7.67
C ARG A 84 -13.86 12.86 6.17
N THR A 85 -12.97 13.75 5.77
CA THR A 85 -12.59 13.97 4.37
C THR A 85 -11.19 13.40 4.13
N VAL A 86 -11.01 12.66 3.03
CA VAL A 86 -9.71 12.11 2.63
C VAL A 86 -9.39 12.59 1.23
N HIS A 87 -8.30 13.35 1.09
CA HIS A 87 -7.76 13.72 -0.22
C HIS A 87 -6.69 12.71 -0.64
N LEU A 88 -6.84 12.11 -1.82
CA LEU A 88 -5.93 11.12 -2.37
C LEU A 88 -5.14 11.70 -3.55
N LEU A 89 -3.82 11.51 -3.50
CA LEU A 89 -2.88 12.00 -4.50
C LEU A 89 -1.97 10.88 -5.00
N GLY A 90 -1.52 11.01 -6.25
CA GLY A 90 -0.55 10.13 -6.87
C GLY A 90 -1.18 9.01 -7.71
N ASP A 91 -0.52 7.86 -7.77
CA ASP A 91 -0.77 6.86 -8.81
C ASP A 91 -2.11 6.13 -8.65
N PRO A 92 -2.98 6.10 -9.68
CA PRO A 92 -4.31 5.46 -9.65
C PRO A 92 -4.28 4.00 -9.20
N LEU A 93 -3.22 3.27 -9.55
CA LEU A 93 -3.05 1.87 -9.15
C LEU A 93 -3.13 1.69 -7.63
N LEU A 94 -2.67 2.68 -6.85
CA LEU A 94 -2.71 2.67 -5.40
C LEU A 94 -3.90 3.48 -4.85
N THR A 95 -4.24 4.61 -5.49
CA THR A 95 -5.30 5.50 -4.98
C THR A 95 -6.71 5.01 -5.28
N GLU A 96 -6.96 4.27 -6.36
CA GLU A 96 -8.31 3.73 -6.65
C GLU A 96 -8.77 2.66 -5.64
N PRO A 97 -7.95 1.63 -5.29
CA PRO A 97 -8.32 0.72 -4.21
C PRO A 97 -8.51 1.47 -2.90
N LEU A 98 -7.60 2.38 -2.57
CA LEU A 98 -7.67 3.15 -1.32
C LEU A 98 -8.92 4.02 -1.25
N SER A 99 -9.34 4.63 -2.36
CA SER A 99 -10.57 5.40 -2.45
C SER A 99 -11.80 4.54 -2.13
N ARG A 100 -11.86 3.33 -2.68
CA ARG A 100 -12.96 2.40 -2.42
C ARG A 100 -13.00 1.98 -0.96
N PHE A 101 -11.85 1.64 -0.37
CA PHE A 101 -11.78 1.25 1.04
C PHE A 101 -12.14 2.41 1.97
N ALA A 102 -11.59 3.61 1.75
CA ALA A 102 -11.92 4.77 2.58
C ALA A 102 -13.41 5.15 2.49
N ALA A 103 -14.01 5.09 1.30
CA ALA A 103 -15.43 5.34 1.11
C ALA A 103 -16.31 4.27 1.79
N ALA A 104 -15.92 3.00 1.75
CA ALA A 104 -16.60 1.91 2.47
C ALA A 104 -16.55 2.12 4.00
N GLU A 105 -15.48 2.72 4.51
CA GLU A 105 -15.33 3.14 5.91
C GLU A 105 -15.99 4.50 6.22
N GLY A 106 -16.75 5.06 5.29
CA GLY A 106 -17.61 6.24 5.46
C GLY A 106 -16.93 7.58 5.23
N ALA A 107 -15.73 7.61 4.66
CA ALA A 107 -15.05 8.86 4.32
C ALA A 107 -15.67 9.53 3.09
N GLU A 108 -15.64 10.86 3.07
CA GLU A 108 -15.79 11.65 1.85
C GLU A 108 -14.42 11.71 1.15
N VAL A 109 -14.28 11.01 0.02
CA VAL A 109 -12.98 10.88 -0.67
C VAL A 109 -12.94 11.79 -1.88
N HIS A 110 -11.88 12.58 -2.01
CA HIS A 110 -11.64 13.48 -3.13
C HIS A 110 -10.28 13.20 -3.77
N PRO A 111 -10.19 13.05 -5.11
CA PRO A 111 -8.90 13.11 -5.77
C PRO A 111 -8.31 14.52 -5.64
N ALA A 112 -6.99 14.62 -5.57
CA ALA A 112 -6.26 15.88 -5.57
C ALA A 112 -4.95 15.72 -6.35
N THR A 113 -4.41 16.85 -6.80
CA THR A 113 -3.10 16.92 -7.46
C THR A 113 -2.06 17.54 -6.52
N ALA A 114 -0.78 17.39 -6.87
CA ALA A 114 0.32 18.00 -6.12
C ALA A 114 0.14 19.52 -5.94
N ASP A 115 -0.44 20.19 -6.93
CA ASP A 115 -0.69 21.63 -6.93
C ASP A 115 -1.81 22.04 -5.95
N ASP A 116 -2.77 21.14 -5.69
CA ASP A 116 -3.89 21.39 -4.79
C ASP A 116 -3.48 21.34 -3.31
N VAL A 117 -2.37 20.67 -2.98
CA VAL A 117 -1.96 20.34 -1.60
C VAL A 117 -1.92 21.57 -0.69
N ALA A 118 -1.41 22.69 -1.17
CA ALA A 118 -1.30 23.91 -0.39
C ALA A 118 -2.68 24.45 0.06
N GLY A 119 -3.72 24.24 -0.76
CA GLY A 119 -5.10 24.63 -0.49
C GLY A 119 -5.85 23.72 0.48
N LEU A 120 -5.31 22.54 0.79
CA LEU A 120 -5.92 21.57 1.72
C LEU A 120 -5.60 21.85 3.20
N ALA A 121 -4.74 22.83 3.45
CA ALA A 121 -4.33 23.25 4.78
C ALA A 121 -5.48 23.86 5.60
N GLY A 122 -5.49 23.62 6.92
CA GLY A 122 -6.41 24.28 7.85
C GLY A 122 -7.80 23.63 7.97
N ARG A 123 -8.07 22.57 7.20
CA ARG A 123 -9.37 21.89 7.23
C ARG A 123 -9.39 20.86 8.34
N ARG A 124 -10.16 21.14 9.39
CA ARG A 124 -10.44 20.16 10.45
C ARG A 124 -11.15 18.95 9.84
N ASP A 125 -10.91 17.76 10.41
CA ASP A 125 -11.47 16.48 9.93
C ASP A 125 -11.00 16.01 8.53
N THR A 126 -9.95 16.64 7.99
CA THR A 126 -9.35 16.28 6.71
C THR A 126 -8.01 15.57 6.88
N ALA A 127 -7.79 14.52 6.09
CA ALA A 127 -6.50 13.87 5.93
C ALA A 127 -6.07 13.85 4.46
N VAL A 128 -4.77 13.93 4.22
CA VAL A 128 -4.16 13.83 2.89
C VAL A 128 -3.35 12.54 2.82
N VAL A 129 -3.58 11.71 1.80
CA VAL A 129 -2.77 10.50 1.56
C VAL A 129 -2.17 10.58 0.17
N TRP A 130 -0.84 10.51 0.10
CA TRP A 130 -0.10 10.57 -1.17
C TRP A 130 0.57 9.22 -1.43
N CYS A 131 0.11 8.53 -2.47
CA CYS A 131 0.58 7.21 -2.85
C CYS A 131 1.35 7.27 -4.18
N LEU A 132 2.59 6.77 -4.21
CA LEU A 132 3.38 6.66 -5.45
C LEU A 132 3.75 5.22 -5.79
N ASP A 133 3.71 4.89 -7.08
CA ASP A 133 4.16 3.61 -7.66
C ASP A 133 5.38 3.80 -8.56
N SER A 134 6.23 4.76 -8.20
CA SER A 134 7.45 5.10 -8.91
C SER A 134 8.48 5.64 -7.93
N PRO A 135 9.77 5.71 -8.34
CA PRO A 135 10.77 6.47 -7.59
C PRO A 135 10.24 7.88 -7.29
N VAL A 136 10.44 8.32 -6.05
CA VAL A 136 9.92 9.60 -5.55
C VAL A 136 10.87 10.72 -6.01
N PRO A 137 10.38 11.73 -6.76
CA PRO A 137 11.19 12.90 -7.10
C PRO A 137 11.59 13.71 -5.86
N ASP A 138 12.79 14.27 -5.88
CA ASP A 138 13.28 15.16 -4.82
C ASP A 138 12.31 16.34 -4.62
N GLY A 139 12.03 16.66 -3.35
CA GLY A 139 11.20 17.80 -2.95
C GLY A 139 9.71 17.66 -3.23
N LEU A 140 9.24 16.53 -3.79
CA LEU A 140 7.82 16.34 -4.13
C LEU A 140 6.90 16.54 -2.90
N TRP A 141 7.33 16.06 -1.74
CA TRP A 141 6.53 16.08 -0.52
C TRP A 141 6.73 17.32 0.36
N ASP A 142 7.64 18.24 0.00
CA ASP A 142 7.98 19.41 0.81
C ASP A 142 6.76 20.26 1.18
N THR A 143 5.79 20.35 0.27
CA THR A 143 4.53 21.06 0.53
C THR A 143 3.62 20.29 1.48
N ALA A 144 3.57 18.96 1.35
CA ALA A 144 2.78 18.10 2.23
C ALA A 144 3.36 18.03 3.64
N ASP A 145 4.69 18.02 3.79
CA ASP A 145 5.40 18.07 5.08
C ASP A 145 5.03 19.30 5.92
N ARG A 146 4.52 20.38 5.30
CA ARG A 146 4.06 21.60 5.98
C ARG A 146 2.60 21.54 6.44
N LEU A 147 1.82 20.53 6.03
CA LEU A 147 0.40 20.40 6.37
C LEU A 147 0.12 20.25 7.89
N PRO A 148 0.91 19.48 8.68
CA PRO A 148 0.63 19.31 10.10
C PRO A 148 0.73 20.61 10.90
N ALA A 149 1.67 21.50 10.52
CA ALA A 149 1.78 22.85 11.08
C ALA A 149 0.54 23.72 10.80
N ARG A 150 -0.29 23.31 9.83
CA ARG A 150 -1.54 23.95 9.44
C ARG A 150 -2.75 23.07 9.77
N HIS A 151 -2.64 22.18 10.76
CA HIS A 151 -3.75 21.36 11.27
C HIS A 151 -4.35 20.35 10.28
N THR A 152 -3.66 20.02 9.19
CA THR A 152 -4.06 18.96 8.27
C THR A 152 -3.12 17.77 8.46
N ALA A 153 -3.66 16.60 8.79
CA ALA A 153 -2.86 15.38 8.91
C ALA A 153 -2.54 14.84 7.51
N TRP A 154 -1.36 14.25 7.33
CA TRP A 154 -1.00 13.64 6.05
C TRP A 154 -0.17 12.37 6.20
N LEU A 155 -0.24 11.49 5.19
CA LEU A 155 0.40 10.19 5.14
C LEU A 155 1.05 10.00 3.76
N ARG A 156 2.26 9.45 3.74
CA ARG A 156 2.96 9.04 2.51
C ARG A 156 3.04 7.53 2.40
N CYS A 157 2.72 7.04 1.21
CA CYS A 157 2.85 5.66 0.81
C CYS A 157 3.65 5.62 -0.50
N HIS A 158 4.62 4.73 -0.61
CA HIS A 158 5.28 4.50 -1.90
C HIS A 158 5.57 3.03 -2.11
N ARG A 159 5.54 2.61 -3.37
CA ARG A 159 5.87 1.25 -3.79
C ARG A 159 7.00 1.30 -4.81
N GLU A 160 8.03 0.49 -4.59
CA GLU A 160 9.13 0.27 -5.52
C GLU A 160 9.30 -1.24 -5.74
N GLY A 161 8.88 -1.70 -6.92
CA GLY A 161 8.85 -3.12 -7.24
C GLY A 161 7.95 -3.91 -6.28
N ALA A 162 8.54 -4.85 -5.55
CA ALA A 162 7.83 -5.72 -4.61
C ALA A 162 7.71 -5.13 -3.19
N HIS A 163 8.29 -3.96 -2.94
CA HIS A 163 8.32 -3.35 -1.61
C HIS A 163 7.36 -2.16 -1.54
N THR A 164 6.61 -2.09 -0.45
CA THR A 164 5.74 -0.96 -0.14
C THR A 164 6.15 -0.39 1.21
N TRP A 165 6.30 0.92 1.26
CA TRP A 165 6.55 1.68 2.49
C TRP A 165 5.33 2.54 2.78
N ILE A 166 4.88 2.46 4.03
CA ILE A 166 3.85 3.33 4.59
C ILE A 166 4.51 4.02 5.77
N GLU A 167 4.69 5.33 5.66
CA GLU A 167 5.28 6.08 6.76
C GLU A 167 4.26 6.39 7.85
N PRO A 168 4.70 6.75 9.07
CA PRO A 168 3.78 7.16 10.12
C PRO A 168 2.94 8.37 9.70
N LEU A 169 1.71 8.42 10.21
CA LEU A 169 0.83 9.57 10.01
C LEU A 169 1.46 10.83 10.61
N ALA A 170 1.70 11.83 9.79
CA ALA A 170 2.16 13.14 10.22
C ALA A 170 0.94 14.00 10.59
N SER A 171 0.65 14.09 11.89
CA SER A 171 -0.52 14.80 12.44
C SER A 171 -0.17 15.99 13.33
N ALA A 172 1.11 16.16 13.66
CA ALA A 172 1.65 17.27 14.41
C ALA A 172 2.88 17.85 13.71
N PRO A 173 3.19 19.15 13.86
CA PRO A 173 4.44 19.71 13.36
C PRO A 173 5.62 18.95 13.95
N ALA A 174 6.58 18.57 13.10
CA ALA A 174 7.78 17.90 13.57
C ALA A 174 8.56 18.83 14.53
N THR A 175 8.81 18.38 15.76
CA THR A 175 9.59 19.11 16.78
C THR A 175 11.10 19.00 16.56
N SER A 176 11.54 18.30 15.52
CA SER A 176 12.91 18.26 15.00
C SER A 176 12.87 17.76 13.57
N PRO A 177 13.86 18.10 12.72
CA PRO A 177 13.92 17.56 11.36
C PRO A 177 13.85 16.03 11.44
N PRO A 178 13.16 15.37 10.49
CA PRO A 178 13.17 13.91 10.43
C PRO A 178 14.63 13.47 10.38
N PRO A 179 15.01 12.33 10.99
CA PRO A 179 16.32 11.75 10.74
C PRO A 179 16.45 11.66 9.22
N THR A 180 17.37 12.43 8.65
CA THR A 180 17.67 12.41 7.24
C THR A 180 17.86 10.95 6.85
N TYR A 181 17.25 10.53 5.76
CA TYR A 181 17.25 9.17 5.23
C TYR A 181 18.67 8.79 4.73
N ALA A 182 19.67 8.82 5.61
CA ALA A 182 21.06 8.45 5.35
C ALA A 182 21.33 6.98 5.71
N GLY A 183 20.29 6.20 6.05
CA GLY A 183 20.43 4.84 6.57
C GLY A 183 20.03 3.71 5.62
N ALA A 184 19.46 4.00 4.45
CA ALA A 184 19.01 2.96 3.51
C ALA A 184 20.11 2.46 2.55
N ASP A 185 21.24 3.17 2.42
CA ASP A 185 22.35 2.74 1.56
C ASP A 185 23.26 1.68 2.22
N SER A 186 23.13 1.45 3.53
CA SER A 186 24.01 0.55 4.28
C SER A 186 23.55 -0.92 4.33
N ARG A 187 22.46 -1.29 3.64
CA ARG A 187 21.99 -2.68 3.53
C ARG A 187 21.83 -3.17 2.09
N ARG A 188 22.60 -2.60 1.16
CA ARG A 188 22.91 -3.28 -0.08
C ARG A 188 23.75 -4.52 0.26
N PRO A 189 23.27 -5.77 0.11
CA PRO A 189 24.18 -6.91 0.10
C PRO A 189 25.20 -6.65 -1.03
N PRO A 190 26.50 -6.90 -0.82
CA PRO A 190 27.47 -6.77 -1.90
C PRO A 190 26.97 -7.60 -3.08
N PRO A 191 27.16 -7.14 -4.34
CA PRO A 191 26.87 -7.97 -5.48
C PRO A 191 27.58 -9.31 -5.26
N THR A 192 26.82 -10.39 -5.19
CA THR A 192 27.39 -11.73 -5.15
C THR A 192 28.25 -11.85 -6.40
N ALA A 193 29.56 -11.90 -6.17
CA ALA A 193 30.54 -12.17 -7.20
C ALA A 193 30.33 -13.62 -7.65
N ASN A 194 29.39 -13.83 -8.57
CA ASN A 194 29.41 -15.00 -9.43
C ASN A 194 30.53 -14.79 -10.45
N SER A 195 31.76 -15.01 -9.99
CA SER A 195 32.87 -15.36 -10.88
C SER A 195 32.61 -16.77 -11.41
N PRO A 196 32.48 -17.00 -12.72
CA PRO A 196 32.75 -18.33 -13.26
C PRO A 196 34.27 -18.60 -13.24
N PRO A 197 34.71 -19.86 -13.10
CA PRO A 197 36.10 -20.19 -12.86
C PRO A 197 37.00 -19.93 -14.08
N THR A 198 38.19 -19.47 -13.77
CA THR A 198 39.38 -19.32 -14.61
C THR A 198 39.68 -20.61 -15.40
N GLY A 199 39.80 -20.48 -16.73
CA GLY A 199 40.40 -21.46 -17.64
C GLY A 199 41.47 -20.77 -18.52
N PRO A 200 42.55 -21.47 -18.95
CA PRO A 200 43.84 -20.83 -19.18
C PRO A 200 44.03 -20.19 -20.57
N ALA A 201 44.89 -19.18 -20.54
CA ALA A 201 45.51 -18.38 -21.58
C ALA A 201 45.61 -18.98 -23.01
N THR A 202 45.29 -18.16 -24.02
CA THR A 202 45.85 -18.29 -25.37
C THR A 202 46.05 -16.91 -26.02
N ALA A 203 47.34 -16.55 -26.14
CA ALA A 203 48.05 -15.69 -27.09
C ALA A 203 47.60 -14.24 -27.42
N PRO A 204 48.56 -13.29 -27.57
CA PRO A 204 48.30 -11.88 -27.86
C PRO A 204 48.00 -11.59 -29.34
N PRO A 205 47.31 -10.48 -29.67
CA PRO A 205 47.05 -10.10 -31.06
C PRO A 205 48.31 -9.53 -31.72
N THR A 206 48.53 -9.97 -32.97
CA THR A 206 49.55 -9.45 -33.89
C THR A 206 49.10 -8.07 -34.42
N PRO A 207 50.00 -7.08 -34.57
CA PRO A 207 49.63 -5.74 -35.02
C PRO A 207 49.22 -5.70 -36.50
N ASP A 208 48.19 -4.89 -36.76
CA ASP A 208 47.60 -4.63 -38.06
C ASP A 208 48.59 -3.92 -39.01
N ARG A 209 48.67 -4.41 -40.26
CA ARG A 209 49.53 -3.91 -41.33
C ARG A 209 48.77 -2.85 -42.11
N THR A 210 49.14 -1.58 -41.94
CA THR A 210 48.82 -0.51 -42.91
C THR A 210 49.81 -0.54 -44.08
N PRO A 211 49.40 -0.61 -45.36
CA PRO A 211 50.27 -0.25 -46.48
C PRO A 211 50.12 1.25 -46.84
N PRO A 212 51.20 1.94 -47.27
CA PRO A 212 51.18 3.36 -47.55
C PRO A 212 50.55 3.70 -48.91
N ASN A 213 49.82 4.81 -48.90
CA ASN A 213 49.17 5.46 -50.04
C ASN A 213 50.23 6.11 -50.96
N ARG A 214 50.11 5.90 -52.27
CA ARG A 214 50.99 6.45 -53.33
C ARG A 214 50.34 7.72 -53.90
N PRO A 215 51.07 8.84 -54.12
CA PRO A 215 50.48 10.02 -54.77
C PRO A 215 50.52 9.91 -56.31
N PRO A 216 49.63 10.63 -57.03
CA PRO A 216 49.49 10.59 -58.49
C PRO A 216 50.49 11.54 -59.22
N PRO A 217 50.60 11.45 -60.57
CA PRO A 217 51.73 11.98 -61.35
C PRO A 217 51.74 13.49 -61.58
#